data_AF-A0A443N1M2-F1
#
_entry.id   AF-A0A443N1M2-F1
#
_cell.length_a   1.000
_cell.length_b   1.000
_cell.length_c   1.000
_cell.angle_alpha   90.00
_cell.angle_beta   90.00
_cell.angle_gamma   90.00
#
_symmetry.space_group_name_H-M   'P 1'
#
loop_
_entity.id
_entity.type
_entity.pdbx_description
1 polymer ?
#
loop_
_entity_poly.entity_id
_entity_poly.type
_entity_poly.pdbx_seq_one_letter_code
_entity_poly.pdbx_strand_id
1 'polypeptide(L)'
;MNVGRVDAGDSPIILDGIRQVLSKAKAPGVLRLVFHDAGTYDMNENSVSWADMIAMAGAEAVLLCGGPVIPVQLGRLDSMVPDPEGRLPLESLNASSLKKSFLKKGFSTQELVALSGAHTLGSKGFGNPTVFDNSYFKVLVEKPWSSSAGMSSMIGLPSDRALVEDDECLRWIRIYADDQMKFFKDFKNAYLKLVNTGAQWKSA
;
A
#
# COMPACT_ATOMS: atom_id res chain seq x y z
N MET A 1 -19.73 10.45 34.04
CA MET A 1 -18.29 10.09 34.13
C MET A 1 -17.58 10.82 33.01
N ASN A 2 -16.58 11.64 33.32
CA ASN A 2 -15.77 12.33 32.30
C ASN A 2 -14.88 11.30 31.61
N VAL A 3 -15.19 10.94 30.38
CA VAL A 3 -14.32 10.10 29.54
C VAL A 3 -13.44 11.05 28.72
N GLY A 4 -12.13 11.01 28.96
CA GLY A 4 -11.15 11.93 28.39
C GLY A 4 -11.04 11.86 26.88
N ARG A 5 -10.79 13.02 26.26
CA ARG A 5 -10.52 13.22 24.83
C ARG A 5 -9.28 12.41 24.41
N VAL A 6 -9.35 11.66 23.31
CA VAL A 6 -8.18 10.99 22.73
C VAL A 6 -7.47 11.98 21.82
N ASP A 7 -6.27 12.38 22.22
CA ASP A 7 -5.47 13.42 21.58
C ASP A 7 -4.33 12.78 20.76
N ALA A 8 -3.59 13.59 19.98
CA ALA A 8 -2.45 13.11 19.18
C ALA A 8 -1.40 12.31 20.00
N GLY A 9 -1.39 12.46 21.32
CA GLY A 9 -0.55 11.72 22.27
C GLY A 9 -0.89 10.23 22.44
N ASP A 10 -2.04 9.75 21.95
CA ASP A 10 -2.47 8.35 22.10
C ASP A 10 -1.99 7.44 20.95
N SER A 11 -1.39 8.01 19.90
CA SER A 11 -0.77 7.30 18.77
C SER A 11 0.16 6.15 19.19
N PRO A 12 1.04 6.29 20.20
CA PRO A 12 1.93 5.22 20.64
C PRO A 12 1.20 3.98 21.18
N ILE A 13 0.11 4.18 21.94
CA ILE A 13 -0.66 3.07 22.54
C ILE A 13 -1.32 2.24 21.45
N ILE A 14 -1.87 2.89 20.41
CA ILE A 14 -2.53 2.21 19.30
C ILE A 14 -1.50 1.45 18.46
N LEU A 15 -0.35 2.05 18.19
CA LEU A 15 0.75 1.38 17.49
C LEU A 15 1.23 0.14 18.26
N ASP A 16 1.34 0.23 19.58
CA ASP A 16 1.70 -0.92 20.41
C ASP A 16 0.63 -2.03 20.36
N GLY A 17 -0.66 -1.67 20.34
CA GLY A 17 -1.75 -2.62 20.12
C GLY A 17 -1.66 -3.33 18.75
N ILE A 18 -1.43 -2.57 17.67
CA ILE A 18 -1.23 -3.12 16.31
C ILE A 18 -0.04 -4.09 16.29
N ARG A 19 1.08 -3.71 16.91
CA ARG A 19 2.31 -4.51 16.98
C ARG A 19 2.12 -5.85 17.69
N GLN A 20 1.24 -5.93 18.67
CA GLN A 20 0.96 -7.18 19.37
C GLN A 20 0.21 -8.20 18.50
N VAL A 21 -0.60 -7.75 17.54
CA VAL A 21 -1.46 -8.62 16.73
C VAL A 21 -0.96 -8.84 15.30
N LEU A 22 -0.15 -7.90 14.80
CA LEU A 22 0.43 -7.92 13.47
C LEU A 22 1.72 -8.73 13.45
N SER A 23 1.75 -9.74 12.58
CA SER A 23 2.95 -10.52 12.31
C SER A 23 3.36 -10.37 10.85
N LYS A 24 4.63 -10.68 10.54
CA LYS A 24 5.14 -10.70 9.16
C LYS A 24 4.28 -11.52 8.20
N ALA A 25 3.68 -12.61 8.67
CA ALA A 25 2.79 -13.45 7.86
C ALA A 25 1.44 -12.77 7.52
N LYS A 26 0.96 -11.88 8.41
CA LYS A 26 -0.30 -11.12 8.22
C LYS A 26 -0.09 -9.79 7.48
N ALA A 27 1.14 -9.27 7.50
CA ALA A 27 1.50 -7.98 6.90
C ALA A 27 1.05 -7.81 5.43
N PRO A 28 1.21 -8.80 4.52
CA PRO A 28 0.73 -8.64 3.14
C PRO A 28 -0.79 -8.47 3.05
N GLY A 29 -1.54 -9.20 3.89
CA GLY A 29 -3.00 -9.11 3.94
C GLY A 29 -3.48 -7.76 4.47
N VAL A 30 -2.83 -7.24 5.50
CA VAL A 30 -3.13 -5.93 6.08
C VAL A 30 -2.74 -4.80 5.14
N LEU A 31 -1.56 -4.86 4.52
CA LEU A 31 -1.15 -3.85 3.54
C LEU A 31 -2.12 -3.83 2.35
N ARG A 32 -2.50 -5.01 1.84
CA ARG A 32 -3.53 -5.16 0.81
C ARG A 32 -4.86 -4.59 1.28
N LEU A 33 -5.27 -4.87 2.52
CA LEU A 33 -6.48 -4.29 3.10
C LEU A 33 -6.43 -2.77 2.97
N VAL A 34 -5.35 -2.08 3.35
CA VAL A 34 -5.28 -0.61 3.17
C VAL A 34 -5.48 -0.14 1.73
N PHE A 35 -4.96 -0.88 0.75
CA PHE A 35 -5.20 -0.56 -0.66
C PHE A 35 -6.67 -0.71 -1.08
N HIS A 36 -7.41 -1.62 -0.44
CA HIS A 36 -8.82 -1.90 -0.72
C HIS A 36 -9.80 -1.16 0.18
N ASP A 37 -9.39 -0.88 1.42
CA ASP A 37 -10.18 -0.45 2.56
C ASP A 37 -9.96 1.03 2.81
N ALA A 38 -9.97 1.81 1.75
CA ALA A 38 -10.29 3.23 1.87
C ALA A 38 -11.79 3.38 2.27
N GLY A 39 -12.13 2.82 3.44
CA GLY A 39 -13.20 3.11 4.39
C GLY A 39 -14.35 2.10 4.50
N THR A 40 -15.05 1.86 5.63
CA THR A 40 -14.85 1.90 7.12
C THR A 40 -16.09 1.20 7.77
N TYR A 41 -16.08 0.85 9.07
CA TYR A 41 -17.27 0.58 9.92
C TYR A 41 -17.12 1.26 11.32
N ASP A 42 -18.14 1.25 12.19
CA ASP A 42 -18.31 2.08 13.42
C ASP A 42 -18.18 1.28 14.74
N MET A 43 -17.82 1.96 15.85
CA MET A 43 -18.54 1.94 17.15
C MET A 43 -18.09 3.12 18.04
N ASN A 44 -19.09 3.83 18.60
CA ASN A 44 -19.04 5.00 19.47
C ASN A 44 -17.93 5.10 20.55
N GLU A 45 -17.65 6.38 20.86
CA GLU A 45 -16.85 6.99 21.94
C GLU A 45 -15.32 6.99 21.80
N ASN A 46 -14.76 8.19 21.61
CA ASN A 46 -13.36 8.57 21.78
C ASN A 46 -12.32 7.64 21.12
N SER A 47 -12.75 6.81 20.18
CA SER A 47 -11.93 5.81 19.52
C SER A 47 -11.29 6.36 18.25
N VAL A 48 -10.15 5.77 17.90
CA VAL A 48 -9.49 5.95 16.61
C VAL A 48 -10.38 5.33 15.55
N SER A 49 -10.61 6.05 14.45
CA SER A 49 -11.56 5.62 13.44
C SER A 49 -11.11 4.34 12.72
N TRP A 50 -12.09 3.66 12.12
CA TRP A 50 -11.91 2.73 11.00
C TRP A 50 -10.74 3.12 10.11
N ALA A 51 -10.94 4.26 9.45
CA ALA A 51 -9.99 4.80 8.51
C ALA A 51 -8.59 4.88 9.13
N ASP A 52 -8.49 5.45 10.34
CA ASP A 52 -7.24 5.60 11.10
C ASP A 52 -6.51 4.29 11.38
N MET A 53 -7.21 3.29 11.94
CA MET A 53 -6.61 1.99 12.21
C MET A 53 -6.10 1.31 10.94
N ILE A 54 -6.86 1.36 9.84
CA ILE A 54 -6.51 0.70 8.59
C ILE A 54 -5.18 1.25 8.05
N ALA A 55 -5.08 2.56 7.86
CA ALA A 55 -3.86 3.13 7.30
C ALA A 55 -2.64 2.97 8.23
N MET A 56 -2.84 3.08 9.55
CA MET A 56 -1.75 2.79 10.49
C MET A 56 -1.30 1.33 10.41
N ALA A 57 -2.24 0.39 10.30
CA ALA A 57 -1.92 -1.03 10.22
C ALA A 57 -1.11 -1.36 8.95
N GLY A 58 -1.41 -0.73 7.81
CA GLY A 58 -0.59 -0.89 6.61
C GLY A 58 0.78 -0.21 6.71
N ALA A 59 0.86 0.97 7.33
CA ALA A 59 2.14 1.63 7.60
C ALA A 59 3.04 0.77 8.51
N GLU A 60 2.46 0.18 9.56
CA GLU A 60 3.16 -0.73 10.47
C GLU A 60 3.52 -2.05 9.78
N ALA A 61 2.67 -2.56 8.87
CA ALA A 61 2.99 -3.75 8.07
C ALA A 61 4.23 -3.53 7.20
N VAL A 62 4.36 -2.36 6.58
CA VAL A 62 5.55 -1.97 5.81
C VAL A 62 6.77 -1.92 6.72
N LEU A 63 6.67 -1.25 7.87
CA LEU A 63 7.78 -1.13 8.83
C LEU A 63 8.22 -2.50 9.37
N LEU A 64 7.27 -3.33 9.80
CA LEU A 64 7.51 -4.67 10.33
C LEU A 64 8.23 -5.58 9.32
N CYS A 65 7.98 -5.36 8.04
CA CYS A 65 8.63 -6.07 6.94
C CYS A 65 9.97 -5.44 6.50
N GLY A 66 10.46 -4.40 7.17
CA GLY A 66 11.77 -3.77 6.90
C GLY A 66 11.72 -2.55 5.97
N GLY A 67 10.52 -2.07 5.64
CA GLY A 67 10.31 -0.85 4.86
C GLY A 67 10.47 0.44 5.67
N PRO A 68 10.18 1.60 5.06
CA PRO A 68 10.32 2.90 5.71
C PRO A 68 9.27 3.13 6.80
N VAL A 69 9.59 4.01 7.75
CA VAL A 69 8.59 4.59 8.67
C VAL A 69 7.67 5.52 7.89
N ILE A 70 6.35 5.32 8.02
CA ILE A 70 5.31 6.12 7.37
C ILE A 70 4.46 6.81 8.46
N PRO A 71 4.62 8.14 8.68
CA PRO A 71 3.91 8.85 9.73
C PRO A 71 2.47 9.19 9.31
N VAL A 72 1.56 8.24 9.48
CA VAL A 72 0.13 8.44 9.19
C VAL A 72 -0.48 9.44 10.17
N GLN A 73 -1.20 10.43 9.65
CA GLN A 73 -1.95 11.38 10.45
C GLN A 73 -3.30 10.77 10.90
N LEU A 74 -3.66 10.99 12.17
CA LEU A 74 -4.95 10.61 12.74
C LEU A 74 -5.98 11.74 12.63
N GLY A 75 -7.26 11.38 12.77
CA GLY A 75 -8.40 12.27 12.72
C GLY A 75 -9.33 12.04 11.52
N ARG A 76 -9.14 10.95 10.77
CA ARG A 76 -10.02 10.63 9.64
C ARG A 76 -11.40 10.21 10.12
N LEU A 77 -12.43 10.66 9.43
CA LEU A 77 -13.81 10.27 9.68
C LEU A 77 -14.14 8.98 8.93
N ASP A 78 -14.91 8.12 9.58
CA ASP A 78 -15.48 6.94 8.95
C ASP A 78 -16.59 7.33 7.96
N SER A 79 -16.64 6.65 6.81
CA SER A 79 -17.74 6.71 5.85
C SER A 79 -18.90 5.80 6.29
N MET A 80 -20.13 6.29 6.08
CA MET A 80 -21.37 5.53 6.31
C MET A 80 -21.95 4.92 5.03
N VAL A 81 -21.28 5.14 3.89
CA VAL A 81 -21.73 4.67 2.57
C VAL A 81 -20.61 3.85 1.94
N PRO A 82 -20.91 2.67 1.37
CA PRO A 82 -19.91 1.85 0.69
C PRO A 82 -19.37 2.55 -0.56
N ASP A 83 -18.10 2.30 -0.89
CA ASP A 83 -17.52 2.76 -2.16
C ASP A 83 -18.23 2.06 -3.33
N PRO A 84 -18.62 2.78 -4.40
CA PRO A 84 -19.19 2.15 -5.58
C PRO A 84 -18.28 1.09 -6.20
N GLU A 85 -18.88 0.00 -6.66
CA GLU A 85 -18.16 -1.09 -7.32
C GLU A 85 -17.42 -0.63 -8.60
N GLY A 86 -16.44 -1.43 -9.03
CA GLY A 86 -15.71 -1.19 -10.29
C GLY A 86 -14.67 -0.06 -10.25
N ARG A 87 -14.39 0.50 -9.06
CA ARG A 87 -13.38 1.56 -8.88
C ARG A 87 -11.94 1.05 -8.74
N LEU A 88 -11.77 -0.25 -8.54
CA LEU A 88 -10.45 -0.91 -8.43
C LEU A 88 -9.92 -1.30 -9.81
N PRO A 89 -8.61 -1.12 -10.07
CA PRO A 89 -8.00 -1.57 -11.31
C PRO A 89 -8.02 -3.10 -11.40
N LEU A 90 -8.33 -3.64 -12.58
CA LEU A 90 -8.25 -5.07 -12.85
C LEU A 90 -6.78 -5.50 -13.02
N GLU A 91 -6.46 -6.72 -12.60
CA GLU A 91 -5.12 -7.31 -12.75
C GLU A 91 -4.73 -7.59 -14.21
N SER A 92 -5.68 -7.50 -15.14
CA SER A 92 -5.47 -7.68 -16.58
C SER A 92 -5.27 -6.38 -17.36
N LEU A 93 -5.30 -5.21 -16.69
CA LEU A 93 -5.13 -3.91 -17.36
C LEU A 93 -3.71 -3.74 -17.92
N ASN A 94 -3.62 -3.14 -19.11
CA ASN A 94 -2.35 -2.68 -19.66
C ASN A 94 -1.86 -1.38 -18.97
N ALA A 95 -0.60 -1.00 -19.19
CA ALA A 95 0.01 0.17 -18.57
C ALA A 95 -0.75 1.48 -18.84
N SER A 96 -1.20 1.71 -20.08
CA SER A 96 -1.97 2.92 -20.43
C SER A 96 -3.27 3.02 -19.62
N SER A 97 -3.98 1.91 -19.45
CA SER A 97 -5.21 1.85 -18.67
C SER A 97 -4.95 2.01 -17.17
N LEU A 98 -3.87 1.43 -16.65
CA LEU A 98 -3.43 1.62 -15.26
C LEU A 98 -3.08 3.09 -14.99
N LYS A 99 -2.26 3.71 -15.85
CA LYS A 99 -1.92 5.14 -15.76
C LYS A 99 -3.18 6.01 -15.77
N LYS A 100 -4.11 5.77 -16.69
CA LYS A 100 -5.38 6.51 -16.75
C LYS A 100 -6.22 6.32 -15.48
N SER A 101 -6.26 5.11 -14.92
CA SER A 101 -6.98 4.82 -13.67
C SER A 101 -6.39 5.58 -12.48
N PHE A 102 -5.07 5.53 -12.31
CA PHE A 102 -4.37 6.22 -11.24
C PHE A 102 -4.41 7.75 -11.39
N LEU A 103 -4.28 8.25 -12.62
CA LEU A 103 -4.37 9.68 -12.91
C LEU A 103 -5.74 10.26 -12.56
N LYS A 104 -6.84 9.52 -12.82
CA LYS A 104 -8.19 9.93 -12.38
C LYS A 104 -8.33 10.07 -10.87
N LYS A 105 -7.48 9.39 -10.10
CA LYS A 105 -7.40 9.48 -8.63
C LYS A 105 -6.33 10.47 -8.17
N GLY A 106 -5.71 11.21 -9.09
CA GLY A 106 -4.70 12.23 -8.80
C GLY A 106 -3.27 11.69 -8.67
N PHE A 107 -2.99 10.44 -9.05
CA PHE A 107 -1.65 9.85 -8.99
C PHE A 107 -0.92 9.93 -10.33
N SER A 108 0.34 10.35 -10.28
CA SER A 108 1.27 10.34 -11.40
C SER A 108 1.75 8.92 -11.74
N THR A 109 2.38 8.76 -12.91
CA THR A 109 3.02 7.50 -13.30
C THR A 109 4.08 7.05 -12.29
N GLN A 110 4.87 7.98 -11.75
CA GLN A 110 5.86 7.68 -10.71
C GLN A 110 5.22 7.08 -9.46
N GLU A 111 4.11 7.67 -9.00
CA GLU A 111 3.39 7.22 -7.80
C GLU A 111 2.69 5.88 -8.03
N LEU A 112 2.13 5.65 -9.22
CA LEU A 112 1.64 4.33 -9.65
C LEU A 112 2.74 3.27 -9.50
N VAL A 113 3.89 3.49 -10.12
CA VAL A 113 4.99 2.50 -10.10
C VAL A 113 5.52 2.30 -8.67
N ALA A 114 5.65 3.38 -7.88
CA ALA A 114 6.04 3.26 -6.49
C ALA A 114 5.05 2.38 -5.71
N LEU A 115 3.74 2.68 -5.77
CA LEU A 115 2.70 1.93 -5.06
C LEU A 115 2.63 0.46 -5.49
N SER A 116 2.84 0.16 -6.78
CA SER A 116 2.93 -1.22 -7.28
C SER A 116 4.06 -2.03 -6.61
N GLY A 117 5.09 -1.37 -6.08
CA GLY A 117 6.14 -2.00 -5.28
C GLY A 117 5.64 -2.74 -4.03
N ALA A 118 4.42 -2.47 -3.56
CA ALA A 118 3.79 -3.23 -2.48
C ALA A 118 3.64 -4.74 -2.81
N HIS A 119 3.63 -5.11 -4.10
CA HIS A 119 3.62 -6.50 -4.55
C HIS A 119 4.90 -7.29 -4.21
N THR A 120 5.95 -6.63 -3.69
CA THR A 120 7.09 -7.33 -3.07
C THR A 120 6.69 -8.14 -1.84
N LEU A 121 5.56 -7.80 -1.20
CA LEU A 121 4.99 -8.56 -0.11
C LEU A 121 3.91 -9.53 -0.61
N GLY A 122 3.87 -10.71 0.03
CA GLY A 122 2.89 -11.75 -0.24
C GLY A 122 3.22 -12.63 -1.43
N SER A 123 2.23 -13.39 -1.89
CA SER A 123 2.44 -14.55 -2.76
C SER A 123 2.46 -14.23 -4.26
N LYS A 124 2.94 -13.05 -4.67
CA LYS A 124 3.03 -12.66 -6.09
C LYS A 124 4.32 -13.15 -6.77
N GLY A 125 5.18 -13.83 -6.01
CA GLY A 125 6.41 -14.44 -6.53
C GLY A 125 7.58 -13.47 -6.67
N PHE A 126 7.47 -12.27 -6.07
CA PHE A 126 8.54 -11.29 -6.04
C PHE A 126 9.34 -11.42 -4.74
N GLY A 127 10.60 -11.82 -4.83
CA GLY A 127 11.52 -11.88 -3.67
C GLY A 127 11.00 -12.70 -2.49
N ASN A 128 11.34 -12.27 -1.27
CA ASN A 128 10.82 -12.87 -0.04
C ASN A 128 9.45 -12.25 0.31
N PRO A 129 8.38 -13.05 0.48
CA PRO A 129 7.02 -12.56 0.66
C PRO A 129 6.77 -11.76 1.95
N THR A 130 7.75 -11.68 2.84
CA THR A 130 7.66 -10.99 4.14
C THR A 130 8.75 -9.94 4.36
N VAL A 131 9.47 -9.58 3.28
CA VAL A 131 10.50 -8.54 3.29
C VAL A 131 10.08 -7.43 2.33
N PHE A 132 9.94 -6.22 2.85
CA PHE A 132 9.62 -5.04 2.04
C PHE A 132 10.92 -4.42 1.57
N ASP A 133 11.33 -4.76 0.34
CA ASP A 133 12.54 -4.27 -0.32
C ASP A 133 12.25 -3.95 -1.80
N ASN A 134 13.29 -3.70 -2.60
CA ASN A 134 13.12 -3.39 -4.02
C ASN A 134 13.10 -4.62 -4.95
N SER A 135 12.92 -5.84 -4.41
CA SER A 135 12.92 -7.10 -5.18
C SER A 135 11.85 -7.12 -6.27
N TYR A 136 10.68 -6.52 -6.02
CA TYR A 136 9.65 -6.35 -7.05
C TYR A 136 10.21 -5.77 -8.36
N PHE A 137 10.97 -4.67 -8.27
CA PHE A 137 11.51 -3.99 -9.44
C PHE A 137 12.67 -4.76 -10.07
N LYS A 138 13.56 -5.34 -9.26
CA LYS A 138 14.68 -6.16 -9.73
C LYS A 138 14.19 -7.36 -10.54
N VAL A 139 13.21 -8.08 -10.01
CA VAL A 139 12.62 -9.24 -10.70
C VAL A 139 11.89 -8.80 -11.97
N LEU A 140 11.20 -7.64 -11.97
CA LEU A 140 10.55 -7.14 -13.17
C LEU A 140 11.52 -6.82 -14.31
N VAL A 141 12.74 -6.34 -14.02
CA VAL A 141 13.74 -6.07 -15.06
C VAL A 141 14.48 -7.33 -15.55
N GLU A 142 14.51 -8.39 -14.74
CA GLU A 142 15.15 -9.66 -15.07
C GLU A 142 14.22 -10.60 -15.86
N LYS A 143 14.24 -10.48 -17.20
CA LYS A 143 13.58 -11.43 -18.11
C LYS A 143 14.50 -12.65 -18.37
N PRO A 144 13.97 -13.88 -18.50
CA PRO A 144 12.56 -14.27 -18.48
C PRO A 144 12.02 -14.53 -17.06
N TRP A 145 10.75 -14.17 -16.82
CA TRP A 145 10.05 -14.40 -15.55
C TRP A 145 9.53 -15.85 -15.44
N SER A 146 10.44 -16.82 -15.32
CA SER A 146 10.13 -18.24 -15.13
C SER A 146 10.51 -18.70 -13.73
N SER A 147 9.57 -19.33 -13.02
CA SER A 147 9.87 -20.06 -11.79
C SER A 147 10.60 -21.36 -12.14
N SER A 148 11.71 -21.66 -11.45
CA SER A 148 12.42 -22.93 -11.53
C SER A 148 11.71 -24.06 -10.75
N ALA A 149 10.58 -23.77 -10.11
CA ALA A 149 9.92 -24.65 -9.16
C ALA A 149 8.58 -25.18 -9.71
N GLY A 150 8.63 -25.92 -10.83
CA GLY A 150 7.73 -27.05 -11.17
C GLY A 150 6.20 -26.89 -11.12
N MET A 151 5.65 -25.74 -10.75
CA MET A 151 4.24 -25.39 -10.78
C MET A 151 4.11 -24.06 -11.49
N SER A 152 3.07 -23.96 -12.32
CA SER A 152 2.72 -22.87 -13.22
C SER A 152 2.39 -21.52 -12.55
N SER A 153 2.96 -21.21 -11.39
CA SER A 153 2.88 -19.88 -10.79
C SER A 153 3.78 -18.91 -11.56
N MET A 154 3.19 -18.30 -12.58
CA MET A 154 3.71 -17.13 -13.25
C MET A 154 4.07 -16.04 -12.22
N ILE A 155 5.32 -15.56 -12.20
CA ILE A 155 5.75 -14.44 -11.35
C ILE A 155 5.01 -13.17 -11.81
N GLY A 156 4.40 -12.46 -10.86
CA GLY A 156 3.64 -11.24 -11.11
C GLY A 156 2.32 -11.45 -11.84
N LEU A 157 1.50 -10.40 -11.82
CA LEU A 157 0.23 -10.31 -12.54
C LEU A 157 0.45 -9.84 -13.99
N PRO A 158 -0.52 -10.03 -14.90
CA PRO A 158 -0.48 -9.41 -16.22
C PRO A 158 -0.27 -7.90 -16.17
N SER A 159 -0.88 -7.21 -15.20
CA SER A 159 -0.69 -5.77 -14.96
C SER A 159 0.73 -5.40 -14.56
N ASP A 160 1.40 -6.20 -13.72
CA ASP A 160 2.79 -5.96 -13.33
C ASP A 160 3.71 -6.03 -14.55
N ARG A 161 3.48 -7.02 -15.41
CA ARG A 161 4.23 -7.20 -16.67
C ARG A 161 3.94 -6.10 -17.66
N ALA A 162 2.70 -5.62 -17.73
CA ALA A 162 2.35 -4.53 -18.61
C ALA A 162 3.12 -3.23 -18.26
N LEU A 163 3.45 -3.00 -16.98
CA LEU A 163 4.22 -1.82 -16.58
C LEU A 163 5.63 -1.79 -17.18
N VAL A 164 6.28 -2.93 -17.41
CA VAL A 164 7.62 -2.95 -18.02
C VAL A 164 7.61 -2.71 -19.53
N GLU A 165 6.44 -2.81 -20.17
CA GLU A 165 6.28 -2.57 -21.62
C GLU A 165 5.98 -1.10 -21.93
N ASP A 166 5.84 -0.24 -20.92
CA ASP A 166 5.65 1.21 -21.07
C ASP A 166 6.92 1.97 -20.68
N ASP A 167 7.43 2.82 -21.58
CA ASP A 167 8.74 3.49 -21.41
C ASP A 167 8.83 4.38 -20.15
N GLU A 168 7.74 5.04 -19.79
CA GLU A 168 7.70 5.91 -18.61
C GLU A 168 7.68 5.09 -17.33
N CYS A 169 6.86 4.03 -17.29
CA CYS A 169 6.85 3.10 -16.17
C CYS A 169 8.19 2.39 -16.02
N LEU A 170 8.76 1.87 -17.12
CA LEU A 170 10.04 1.17 -17.14
C LEU A 170 11.19 2.04 -16.62
N ARG A 171 11.17 3.35 -16.91
CA ARG A 171 12.15 4.31 -16.37
C ARG A 171 12.13 4.33 -14.85
N TRP A 172 10.95 4.44 -14.24
CA TRP A 172 10.82 4.42 -12.77
C TRP A 172 11.14 3.06 -12.17
N ILE A 173 10.74 1.97 -12.83
CA ILE A 173 11.09 0.61 -12.42
C ILE A 173 12.61 0.43 -12.32
N ARG A 174 13.36 0.89 -13.34
CA ARG A 174 14.84 0.83 -13.32
C ARG A 174 15.43 1.65 -12.17
N ILE A 175 14.96 2.88 -11.97
CA ILE A 175 15.41 3.73 -10.86
C ILE A 175 15.21 3.03 -9.51
N TYR A 176 14.05 2.41 -9.29
CA TYR A 176 13.76 1.72 -8.03
C TYR A 176 14.48 0.38 -7.88
N ALA A 177 14.75 -0.33 -8.98
CA ALA A 177 15.58 -1.53 -8.98
C ALA A 177 17.03 -1.21 -8.55
N ASP A 178 17.56 -0.06 -8.97
CA ASP A 178 18.91 0.39 -8.65
C ASP A 178 19.02 1.07 -7.27
N ASP A 179 17.97 1.76 -6.83
CA ASP A 179 17.96 2.56 -5.60
C ASP A 179 16.74 2.25 -4.70
N GLN A 180 16.96 1.35 -3.74
CA GLN A 180 15.96 1.01 -2.72
C GLN A 180 15.56 2.21 -1.85
N MET A 181 16.49 3.11 -1.55
CA MET A 181 16.19 4.27 -0.69
C MET A 181 15.31 5.28 -1.42
N LYS A 182 15.52 5.45 -2.73
CA LYS A 182 14.61 6.22 -3.58
C LYS A 182 13.22 5.60 -3.62
N PHE A 183 13.13 4.28 -3.81
CA PHE A 183 11.85 3.55 -3.73
C PHE A 183 11.15 3.79 -2.39
N PHE A 184 11.84 3.58 -1.26
CA PHE A 184 11.26 3.78 0.07
C PHE A 184 10.75 5.21 0.29
N LYS A 185 11.53 6.21 -0.13
CA LYS A 185 11.13 7.62 -0.01
C LYS A 185 9.86 7.91 -0.82
N ASP A 186 9.81 7.44 -2.06
CA ASP A 186 8.68 7.71 -2.94
C ASP A 186 7.44 6.90 -2.54
N PHE A 187 7.61 5.63 -2.13
CA PHE A 187 6.54 4.79 -1.61
C PHE A 187 5.89 5.43 -0.38
N LYS A 188 6.69 5.90 0.59
CA LYS A 188 6.17 6.63 1.76
C LYS A 188 5.30 7.81 1.35
N ASN A 189 5.78 8.64 0.43
CA ASN A 189 5.05 9.84 -0.01
C ASN A 189 3.76 9.47 -0.75
N ALA A 190 3.82 8.47 -1.65
CA ALA A 190 2.67 8.00 -2.39
C ALA A 190 1.64 7.31 -1.47
N TYR A 191 2.10 6.59 -0.44
CA TYR A 191 1.24 5.96 0.57
C TYR A 191 0.51 7.02 1.40
N LEU A 192 1.21 8.05 1.90
CA LEU A 192 0.57 9.15 2.63
C LEU A 192 -0.49 9.84 1.76
N LYS A 193 -0.19 10.08 0.48
CA LYS A 193 -1.18 10.60 -0.46
C LYS A 193 -2.35 9.65 -0.65
N LEU A 194 -2.10 8.34 -0.79
CA LEU A 194 -3.12 7.30 -0.93
C LEU A 194 -4.13 7.34 0.20
N VAL A 195 -3.66 7.32 1.45
CA VAL A 195 -4.55 7.23 2.62
C VAL A 195 -5.24 8.56 2.96
N ASN A 196 -4.73 9.68 2.46
CA ASN A 196 -5.32 11.01 2.66
C ASN A 196 -6.24 11.46 1.52
N THR A 197 -6.14 10.86 0.33
CA THR A 197 -6.95 11.24 -0.82
C THR A 197 -8.42 10.89 -0.59
N GLY A 198 -9.28 11.90 -0.62
CA GLY A 198 -10.73 11.73 -0.38
C GLY A 198 -11.11 11.58 1.10
N ALA A 199 -10.14 11.60 2.03
CA ALA A 199 -10.41 11.51 3.46
C ALA A 199 -11.10 12.79 3.97
N GLN A 200 -12.13 12.61 4.79
CA GLN A 200 -12.73 13.67 5.58
C GLN A 200 -12.10 13.68 6.97
N TRP A 201 -11.95 14.87 7.56
CA TRP A 201 -11.23 15.05 8.81
C TRP A 201 -12.14 15.67 9.87
N LYS A 202 -11.97 15.26 11.12
CA LYS A 202 -12.56 15.96 12.25
C LYS A 202 -12.09 17.43 12.22
N SER A 203 -13.01 18.38 12.30
CA SER A 203 -12.67 19.79 12.46
C SER A 203 -11.91 19.99 13.78
N ALA A 204 -10.87 20.82 13.75
CA ALA A 204 -10.07 21.17 14.93
C ALA A 204 -10.90 21.88 16.01
#